data_AF-A0A381UMI0-F1
#
_entry.id   AF-A0A381UMI0-F1
#
_cell.length_a   1.000
_cell.length_b   1.000
_cell.length_c   1.000
_cell.angle_alpha   90.00
_cell.angle_beta   90.00
_cell.angle_gamma   90.00
#
_symmetry.space_group_name_H-M   'P 1'
#
loop_
_entity.id
_entity.type
_entity.pdbx_description
1 polymer ?
#
loop_
_entity_poly.entity_id
_entity_poly.type
_entity_poly.pdbx_seq_one_letter_code
_entity_poly.pdbx_strand_id
1 'polypeptide(L)'
;MAGGINSFKDKIMFEIYKANDYSNEYRVVYFSELDDHNRDKEIDRAMKGDHYFDGFIFTLKKERAMKQLQDIVDRLNGGESLNSEHLEKQLEEFLAN
;
A
#
# COMPACT_ATOMS: atom_id res chain seq x y z
N MET A 1 -23.69 22.67 12.21
CA MET A 1 -22.37 22.03 12.34
C MET A 1 -22.36 20.85 11.38
N ALA A 2 -21.74 21.00 10.20
CA ALA A 2 -21.72 19.96 9.19
C ALA A 2 -20.65 18.92 9.57
N GLY A 3 -21.01 18.00 10.47
CA GLY A 3 -20.19 16.85 10.89
C GLY A 3 -20.34 15.67 9.95
N GLY A 4 -20.36 15.90 8.64
CA GLY A 4 -20.45 14.86 7.63
C GLY A 4 -19.18 14.87 6.79
N ILE A 5 -18.68 13.66 6.48
CA ILE A 5 -17.66 13.34 5.46
C ILE A 5 -16.24 13.91 5.67
N ASN A 6 -15.50 13.36 6.64
CA ASN A 6 -14.02 13.32 6.59
C ASN A 6 -13.43 11.91 6.62
N SER A 7 -14.26 10.85 6.66
CA SER A 7 -13.82 9.47 6.87
C SER A 7 -12.83 8.93 5.82
N PHE A 8 -12.77 9.51 4.62
CA PHE A 8 -11.81 9.10 3.58
C PHE A 8 -10.45 9.83 3.69
N LYS A 9 -10.37 10.97 4.40
CA LYS A 9 -9.09 11.67 4.62
C LYS A 9 -8.28 11.05 5.75
N ASP A 10 -8.92 10.31 6.64
CA ASP A 10 -8.27 9.74 7.82
C ASP A 10 -7.58 8.39 7.54
N LYS A 11 -7.78 7.84 6.32
CA LYS A 11 -7.22 6.56 5.89
C LYS A 11 -6.58 6.69 4.50
N ILE A 12 -5.47 6.01 4.30
CA ILE A 12 -4.78 5.91 3.01
C ILE A 12 -4.92 4.47 2.54
N MET A 13 -5.55 4.27 1.38
CA MET A 13 -5.60 2.96 0.73
C MET A 13 -4.26 2.67 0.07
N PHE A 14 -3.75 1.47 0.25
CA PHE A 14 -2.53 1.01 -0.40
C PHE A 14 -2.68 -0.42 -0.91
N GLU A 15 -1.80 -0.77 -1.85
CA GLU A 15 -1.65 -2.14 -2.32
C GLU A 15 -0.18 -2.44 -2.60
N ILE A 16 0.28 -3.58 -2.09
CA ILE A 16 1.50 -4.26 -2.51
C ILE A 16 1.10 -5.21 -3.64
N TYR A 17 1.78 -5.09 -4.78
CA TYR A 17 1.60 -5.96 -5.92
C TYR A 17 2.96 -6.39 -6.45
N LYS A 18 3.00 -7.55 -7.11
CA LYS A 18 4.15 -8.02 -7.85
C LYS A 18 4.04 -7.56 -9.29
N ALA A 19 5.00 -6.77 -9.77
CA ALA A 19 4.98 -6.26 -11.13
C ALA A 19 5.08 -7.42 -12.13
N ASN A 20 4.12 -7.49 -13.05
CA ASN A 20 4.13 -8.46 -14.15
C ASN A 20 4.89 -7.92 -15.38
N ASP A 21 6.02 -7.26 -15.11
CA ASP A 21 6.96 -6.75 -16.11
C ASP A 21 8.26 -7.59 -16.07
N TYR A 22 9.25 -7.20 -16.87
CA TYR A 22 10.53 -7.93 -16.90
C TYR A 22 11.30 -7.93 -15.57
N SER A 23 10.96 -7.06 -14.61
CA SER A 23 11.68 -6.99 -13.33
C SER A 23 11.12 -7.96 -12.29
N ASN A 24 9.83 -8.33 -12.38
CA ASN A 24 9.16 -9.24 -11.43
C ASN A 24 9.28 -8.79 -9.96
N GLU A 25 9.43 -7.48 -9.75
CA GLU A 25 9.65 -6.85 -8.45
C GLU A 25 8.32 -6.54 -7.76
N TYR A 26 8.31 -6.62 -6.43
CA TYR A 26 7.24 -6.10 -5.60
C TYR A 26 7.30 -4.58 -5.55
N ARG A 27 6.13 -3.95 -5.61
CA ARG A 27 5.93 -2.50 -5.53
C ARG A 27 4.75 -2.20 -4.62
N VAL A 28 4.72 -1.00 -4.06
CA VAL A 28 3.58 -0.49 -3.29
C VAL A 28 3.02 0.76 -3.97
N VAL A 29 1.69 0.83 -4.09
CA VAL A 29 0.95 2.02 -4.54
C VAL A 29 0.09 2.54 -3.40
N TYR A 30 -0.01 3.85 -3.27
CA TYR A 30 -0.83 4.53 -2.27
C TYR A 30 -1.95 5.30 -2.97
N PHE A 31 -3.08 4.63 -3.25
CA PHE A 31 -4.14 5.17 -4.10
C PHE A 31 -4.70 6.51 -3.62
N SER A 32 -4.82 6.72 -2.30
CA SER A 32 -5.30 7.97 -1.72
C SER A 32 -4.30 9.14 -1.88
N GLU A 33 -3.04 8.85 -2.20
CA GLU A 33 -1.95 9.82 -2.34
C GLU A 33 -1.60 10.12 -3.81
N LEU A 34 -2.27 9.46 -4.75
CA LEU A 34 -2.09 9.71 -6.18
C LEU A 34 -2.66 11.07 -6.57
N ASP A 35 -1.91 11.79 -7.39
CA ASP A 35 -2.36 13.03 -8.04
C ASP A 35 -3.00 12.72 -9.40
N ASP A 36 -3.78 13.66 -9.94
CA ASP A 36 -4.49 13.43 -11.20
C ASP A 36 -3.56 13.18 -12.40
N HIS A 37 -2.28 13.58 -12.32
CA HIS A 37 -1.31 13.36 -13.40
C HIS A 37 -0.70 11.96 -13.38
N ASN A 38 -0.61 11.33 -12.21
CA ASN A 38 0.01 10.03 -12.02
C ASN A 38 -0.99 8.89 -11.77
N ARG A 39 -2.22 9.22 -11.37
CA ARG A 39 -3.26 8.27 -10.96
C ARG A 39 -3.48 7.15 -11.98
N ASP A 40 -3.82 7.49 -13.21
CA ASP A 40 -4.15 6.49 -14.23
C ASP A 40 -2.98 5.53 -14.50
N LYS A 41 -1.74 6.05 -14.50
CA LYS A 41 -0.53 5.26 -14.74
C LYS A 41 -0.19 4.32 -13.59
N GLU A 42 -0.43 4.73 -12.35
CA GLU A 42 -0.17 3.90 -11.17
C GLU A 42 -1.27 2.84 -11.01
N ILE A 43 -2.53 3.19 -11.26
CA ILE A 43 -3.65 2.24 -11.29
C ILE A 43 -3.41 1.18 -12.37
N ASP A 44 -3.09 1.58 -13.60
CA ASP A 44 -2.80 0.65 -14.69
C ASP A 44 -1.65 -0.31 -14.37
N ARG A 45 -0.65 0.15 -13.60
CA ARG A 45 0.47 -0.70 -13.17
C ARG A 45 0.05 -1.71 -12.11
N ALA A 46 -0.68 -1.26 -11.10
CA ALA A 46 -1.21 -2.14 -10.06
C ALA A 46 -2.16 -3.20 -10.66
N MET A 47 -3.06 -2.79 -11.56
CA MET A 47 -4.01 -3.71 -12.21
C MET A 47 -3.35 -4.75 -13.13
N LYS A 48 -2.16 -4.45 -13.68
CA LYS A 48 -1.37 -5.42 -14.48
C LYS A 48 -0.53 -6.35 -13.61
N GLY A 49 -0.21 -5.91 -12.40
CA GLY A 49 0.55 -6.71 -11.44
C GLY A 49 -0.29 -7.82 -10.80
N ASP A 50 0.40 -8.77 -10.20
CA ASP A 50 -0.24 -9.78 -9.36
C ASP A 50 -0.44 -9.19 -7.97
N HIS A 51 -1.69 -9.12 -7.54
CA HIS A 51 -2.05 -8.69 -6.19
C HIS A 51 -1.32 -9.52 -5.12
N TYR A 52 -0.80 -8.85 -4.08
CA TYR A 52 -0.10 -9.52 -2.98
C TYR A 52 -0.70 -9.22 -1.61
N PHE A 53 -0.90 -7.94 -1.28
CA PHE A 53 -1.48 -7.51 0.00
C PHE A 53 -2.01 -6.09 -0.12
N ASP A 54 -3.23 -5.81 0.30
CA ASP A 54 -3.80 -4.47 0.35
C ASP A 54 -4.34 -4.12 1.74
N GLY A 55 -4.68 -2.84 1.91
CA GLY A 55 -5.40 -2.41 3.08
C GLY A 55 -5.48 -0.89 3.20
N PHE A 56 -5.81 -0.45 4.41
CA PHE A 56 -5.89 0.95 4.77
C PHE A 56 -4.97 1.23 5.94
N ILE A 57 -4.17 2.29 5.85
CA ILE A 57 -3.37 2.81 6.98
C ILE A 57 -3.97 4.11 7.50
N PHE A 58 -3.82 4.40 8.79
CA PHE A 58 -4.22 5.70 9.33
C PHE A 58 -3.33 6.83 8.80
N THR A 59 -3.93 7.91 8.28
CA THR A 59 -3.20 9.09 7.80
C THR A 59 -2.31 9.70 8.91
N LEU A 60 -2.76 9.64 10.17
CA LEU A 60 -1.99 10.10 11.34
C LEU A 60 -0.67 9.34 11.55
N LYS A 61 -0.56 8.11 11.04
CA LYS A 61 0.63 7.26 11.13
C LYS A 61 1.34 7.09 9.78
N LYS A 62 0.95 7.88 8.77
CA LYS A 62 1.40 7.76 7.37
C LYS A 62 2.91 7.56 7.24
N GLU A 63 3.72 8.47 7.78
CA GLU A 63 5.18 8.42 7.58
C GLU A 63 5.80 7.11 8.08
N ARG A 64 5.38 6.65 9.26
CA ARG A 64 5.86 5.39 9.86
C ARG A 64 5.35 4.17 9.08
N ALA A 65 4.08 4.19 8.71
CA ALA A 65 3.45 3.13 7.95
C ALA A 65 4.08 2.98 6.55
N MET A 66 4.30 4.08 5.83
CA MET A 66 4.94 4.07 4.52
C MET A 66 6.39 3.56 4.59
N LYS A 67 7.13 3.94 5.64
CA LYS A 67 8.47 3.39 5.89
C LYS A 67 8.43 1.88 6.13
N GLN A 68 7.50 1.40 6.96
CA GLN A 68 7.37 -0.04 7.22
C GLN A 68 6.96 -0.81 5.95
N LEU A 69 6.07 -0.26 5.14
CA LEU A 69 5.68 -0.83 3.84
C LEU A 69 6.85 -0.87 2.86
N GLN A 70 7.68 0.17 2.83
CA GLN A 70 8.90 0.16 2.02
C GLN A 70 9.89 -0.92 2.50
N ASP A 71 10.12 -1.01 3.81
CA ASP A 71 11.00 -2.03 4.41
C ASP A 71 10.49 -3.46 4.07
N ILE A 72 9.16 -3.67 4.03
CA ILE A 72 8.53 -4.92 3.60
C ILE A 72 8.80 -5.20 2.11
N VAL A 73 8.58 -4.21 1.24
CA VAL A 73 8.80 -4.35 -0.21
C VAL A 73 10.26 -4.68 -0.51
N ASP A 74 11.20 -4.03 0.17
CA ASP A 74 12.64 -4.28 0.01
C ASP A 74 13.00 -5.72 0.40
N ARG A 75 12.40 -6.25 1.48
CA ARG A 75 12.58 -7.64 1.93
C ARG A 75 12.01 -8.64 0.92
N LEU A 76 10.82 -8.40 0.40
CA LEU A 76 10.19 -9.23 -0.64
C LEU A 76 11.05 -9.27 -1.91
N ASN A 77 11.59 -8.12 -2.33
CA ASN A 77 12.52 -8.01 -3.45
C ASN A 77 13.89 -8.64 -3.16
N GLY A 78 14.28 -8.73 -1.89
CA GLY A 78 15.43 -9.51 -1.42
C GLY A 78 15.22 -11.03 -1.47
N GLY A 79 14.03 -11.51 -1.86
CA GLY A 79 13.69 -12.93 -1.94
C GLY A 79 13.12 -13.51 -0.65
N GLU A 80 12.83 -12.68 0.36
CA GLU A 80 12.13 -13.14 1.55
C GLU A 80 10.67 -13.48 1.22
N SER A 81 10.17 -14.59 1.75
CA SER A 81 8.77 -14.99 1.60
C SER A 81 7.97 -14.55 2.83
N LEU A 82 7.19 -13.47 2.70
CA LEU A 82 6.34 -12.94 3.77
C LEU A 82 4.87 -13.25 3.47
N ASN A 83 4.25 -14.18 4.18
CA ASN A 83 2.83 -14.44 3.96
C ASN A 83 1.93 -13.28 4.47
N SER A 84 0.68 -13.25 4.01
CA SER A 84 -0.27 -12.19 4.36
C SER A 84 -0.51 -12.07 5.86
N GLU A 85 -0.55 -13.17 6.62
CA GLU A 85 -0.69 -13.15 8.08
C GLU A 85 0.49 -12.42 8.77
N HIS A 86 1.71 -12.63 8.28
CA HIS A 86 2.90 -11.99 8.83
C HIS A 86 2.95 -10.51 8.48
N LEU A 87 2.49 -10.12 7.28
CA LEU A 87 2.34 -8.72 6.88
C LEU A 87 1.30 -8.01 7.72
N GLU A 88 0.12 -8.61 7.91
CA GLU A 88 -0.95 -8.07 8.73
C GLU A 88 -0.47 -7.83 10.16
N LYS A 89 0.25 -8.79 10.76
CA LYS A 89 0.82 -8.63 12.10
C LYS A 89 1.89 -7.53 12.17
N GLN A 90 2.76 -7.40 11.17
CA GLN A 90 3.75 -6.32 11.14
C GLN A 90 3.11 -4.94 10.95
N LEU A 91 1.96 -4.88 10.28
CA LEU A 91 1.26 -3.64 9.96
C LEU A 91 0.11 -3.34 10.93
N GLU A 92 -0.21 -4.24 11.86
CA GLU A 92 -1.38 -4.17 12.76
C GLU A 92 -1.53 -2.82 13.45
N GLU A 93 -0.42 -2.23 13.90
CA GLU A 93 -0.46 -0.92 14.57
C GLU A 93 -0.80 0.25 13.63
N PHE A 94 -0.62 0.09 12.33
CA PHE A 94 -0.86 1.10 11.30
C PHE A 94 -2.19 0.91 10.57
N LEU A 95 -2.65 -0.35 10.50
CA LEU A 95 -3.86 -0.72 9.79
C LEU A 95 -5.10 -0.09 10.43
N ALA A 96 -5.98 0.40 9.58
CA ALA A 96 -7.23 1.04 9.95
C ALA A 96 -8.40 0.05 9.82
N ASN A 97 -8.23 -1.14 10.38
CA ASN A 97 -9.21 -2.23 10.46
C ASN A 97 -10.39 -1.88 11.38
#